data_AF-A0A847K1S0-F1
#
_entry.id   AF-A0A847K1S0-F1
#
_cell.length_a   1.000
_cell.length_b   1.000
_cell.length_c   1.000
_cell.angle_alpha   90.00
_cell.angle_beta   90.00
_cell.angle_gamma   90.00
#
_symmetry.space_group_name_H-M   'P 1'
#
loop_
_entity.id
_entity.type
_entity.pdbx_description
1 polymer ?
#
loop_
_entity_poly.entity_id
_entity_poly.type
_entity_poly.pdbx_seq_one_letter_code
_entity_poly.pdbx_strand_id
1 'polypeptide(L)'
;MAEQGAKRSREVFKGLWLSDAEWKRVERRMELAEARTFAEYARHVLTEGKIVVRRVAFDPAPLRVELSRIGNNINQIARAV
;
A
#
# COMPACT_ATOMS: atom_id res chain seq x y z
N MET A 1 -29.18 1.32 39.65
CA MET A 1 -29.74 1.19 38.29
C MET A 1 -28.68 1.66 37.33
N ALA A 2 -28.03 0.75 36.61
CA ALA A 2 -26.98 1.12 35.65
C ALA A 2 -27.65 1.74 34.42
N GLU A 3 -27.26 2.97 34.07
CA GLU A 3 -27.68 3.62 32.83
C GLU A 3 -27.45 2.69 31.66
N GLN A 4 -28.50 2.40 30.89
CA GLN A 4 -28.41 1.71 29.62
C GLN A 4 -27.52 2.58 28.70
N GLY A 5 -26.26 2.16 28.55
CA GLY A 5 -25.25 2.90 27.81
C GLY A 5 -25.77 3.28 26.42
N ALA A 6 -25.67 4.57 26.11
CA ALA A 6 -26.14 5.13 24.85
C ALA A 6 -25.70 4.26 23.66
N LYS A 7 -26.67 3.81 22.86
CA LYS A 7 -26.43 2.92 21.72
C LYS A 7 -25.47 3.60 20.75
N ARG A 8 -24.30 2.99 20.51
CA ARG A 8 -23.28 3.53 19.60
C ARG A 8 -23.85 3.56 18.18
N SER A 9 -23.71 4.70 17.49
CA SER A 9 -24.11 4.84 16.09
C SER A 9 -23.30 3.97 15.12
N ARG A 10 -22.16 3.44 15.57
CA ARG A 10 -21.28 2.56 14.80
C ARG A 10 -20.99 1.31 15.65
N GLU A 11 -21.67 0.21 15.31
CA GLU A 11 -21.69 -1.01 16.14
C GLU A 11 -20.56 -2.00 15.79
N VAL A 12 -19.99 -1.92 14.59
CA VAL A 12 -18.95 -2.85 14.13
C VAL A 12 -17.57 -2.36 14.55
N PHE A 13 -16.87 -3.18 15.35
CA PHE A 13 -15.47 -2.97 15.71
C PHE A 13 -14.54 -3.86 14.88
N LYS A 14 -13.40 -3.29 14.48
CA LYS A 14 -12.29 -4.01 13.83
C LYS A 14 -10.98 -3.62 14.52
N GLY A 15 -10.29 -4.62 15.07
CA GLY A 15 -8.95 -4.45 15.64
C GLY A 15 -7.86 -4.60 14.59
N LEU A 16 -6.74 -3.90 14.78
CA LEU A 16 -5.57 -3.97 13.91
C LEU A 16 -4.31 -3.91 14.77
N TRP A 17 -3.39 -4.84 14.55
CA TRP A 17 -2.04 -4.79 15.11
C TRP A 17 -1.07 -4.26 14.06
N LEU A 18 -0.16 -3.39 14.49
CA LEU A 18 0.85 -2.77 13.64
C LEU A 18 2.20 -2.88 14.35
N SER A 19 3.25 -3.13 13.58
CA SER A 19 4.62 -2.90 14.04
C SER A 19 4.89 -1.41 14.23
N ASP A 20 5.93 -1.07 15.00
CA ASP A 20 6.34 0.33 15.21
C ASP A 20 6.63 1.07 13.89
N ALA A 21 7.22 0.36 12.93
CA ALA A 21 7.53 0.92 11.61
C ALA A 21 6.26 1.22 10.81
N GLU A 22 5.23 0.37 10.91
CA GLU A 22 3.93 0.61 10.29
C GLU A 22 3.19 1.75 10.97
N TRP A 23 3.21 1.80 12.31
CA TRP A 23 2.58 2.87 13.08
C TRP A 23 3.18 4.23 12.73
N LYS A 24 4.52 4.36 12.70
CA LYS A 24 5.19 5.60 12.26
C LYS A 24 4.82 6.02 10.83
N ARG A 25 4.49 5.07 9.94
CA ARG A 25 3.99 5.38 8.59
C ARG A 25 2.54 5.87 8.65
N VAL A 26 1.71 5.28 9.50
CA VAL A 26 0.33 5.72 9.72
C VAL A 26 0.29 7.13 10.30
N GLU A 27 1.10 7.43 11.31
CA GLU A 27 1.18 8.78 11.93
C GLU A 27 1.50 9.86 10.90
N ARG A 28 2.53 9.66 10.09
CA ARG A 28 2.87 10.60 9.00
C ARG A 28 1.73 10.80 8.01
N ARG A 29 0.97 9.75 7.69
CA ARG A 29 -0.19 9.89 6.79
C ARG A 29 -1.37 10.58 7.48
N MET A 30 -1.54 10.38 8.79
CA MET A 30 -2.53 11.10 9.58
C MET A 30 -2.23 12.60 9.61
N GLU A 31 -0.97 12.98 9.83
CA GLU A 31 -0.52 14.38 9.77
C GLU A 31 -0.83 15.02 8.42
N LEU A 32 -0.47 14.34 7.32
CA LEU A 32 -0.75 14.81 5.96
C LEU A 32 -2.24 14.92 5.63
N ALA A 33 -3.08 14.10 6.28
CA ALA A 33 -4.52 14.10 6.12
C ALA A 33 -5.24 14.99 7.17
N GLU A 34 -4.49 15.70 8.02
CA GLU A 34 -4.98 16.51 9.13
C GLU A 34 -5.95 15.77 10.08
N ALA A 35 -5.78 14.44 10.19
CA ALA A 35 -6.66 13.60 10.98
C ALA A 35 -6.27 13.63 12.46
N ARG A 36 -7.25 13.86 13.34
CA ARG A 36 -7.00 14.03 14.79
C ARG A 36 -6.86 12.71 15.54
N THR A 37 -7.46 11.65 15.00
CA THR A 37 -7.44 10.32 15.62
C THR A 37 -7.27 9.22 14.58
N PHE A 38 -6.67 8.11 15.00
CA PHE A 38 -6.55 6.93 14.12
C PHE A 38 -7.91 6.40 13.66
N ALA A 39 -8.92 6.41 14.53
CA ALA A 39 -10.25 5.89 14.19
C ALA A 39 -10.95 6.73 13.10
N GLU A 40 -10.76 8.05 13.11
CA GLU A 40 -11.23 8.96 12.06
C GLU A 40 -10.48 8.71 10.75
N TYR A 41 -9.14 8.71 10.81
CA TYR A 41 -8.27 8.48 9.66
C TYR A 41 -8.54 7.13 9.01
N ALA A 42 -8.54 6.05 9.78
CA ALA A 42 -8.76 4.69 9.31
C ALA A 42 -10.14 4.56 8.66
N ARG A 43 -11.18 5.18 9.24
CA ARG A 43 -12.51 5.16 8.64
C ARG A 43 -12.52 5.86 7.29
N HIS A 44 -11.98 7.09 7.23
CA HIS A 44 -11.92 7.84 5.98
C HIS A 44 -11.17 7.08 4.89
N VAL A 45 -10.00 6.53 5.21
CA VAL A 45 -9.18 5.77 4.25
C VAL A 45 -9.86 4.47 3.81
N LEU A 46 -10.53 3.77 4.73
CA LEU A 46 -11.20 2.50 4.41
C LEU A 46 -12.51 2.67 3.63
N THR A 47 -13.22 3.80 3.77
CA THR A 47 -14.51 4.03 3.09
C THR A 47 -14.38 4.91 1.84
N GLU A 48 -13.56 5.96 1.89
CA GLU A 48 -13.42 6.95 0.81
C GLU A 48 -12.11 6.77 0.01
N GLY A 49 -11.20 5.92 0.49
CA GLY A 49 -9.92 5.68 -0.18
C GLY A 49 -10.09 5.15 -1.60
N LYS A 50 -9.42 5.79 -2.57
CA LYS A 50 -9.40 5.31 -3.94
C LYS A 50 -8.44 4.13 -4.08
N ILE A 51 -8.97 2.95 -4.36
CA ILE A 51 -8.16 1.79 -4.72
C ILE A 51 -7.78 1.88 -6.20
N VAL A 52 -6.53 2.26 -6.47
CA VAL A 52 -5.99 2.26 -7.84
C VAL A 52 -5.45 0.87 -8.16
N VAL A 53 -6.19 0.11 -8.95
CA VAL A 53 -5.73 -1.18 -9.46
C VAL A 53 -4.85 -0.94 -10.68
N ARG A 54 -3.52 -1.01 -10.50
CA ARG A 54 -2.60 -1.07 -11.63
C ARG A 54 -2.60 -2.48 -12.20
N ARG A 55 -3.39 -2.69 -13.25
CA ARG A 55 -3.29 -3.90 -14.06
C ARG A 55 -2.01 -3.81 -14.89
N VAL A 56 -0.95 -4.45 -14.42
CA VAL A 56 0.26 -4.62 -15.22
C VAL A 56 -0.04 -5.74 -16.21
N ALA A 57 -0.45 -5.38 -17.44
CA ALA A 57 -0.71 -6.34 -18.50
C ALA A 57 0.57 -7.09 -18.92
N PHE A 58 1.73 -6.59 -18.52
CA PHE A 58 3.03 -7.05 -18.96
C PHE A 58 3.96 -7.23 -17.76
N ASP A 59 4.31 -8.47 -17.44
CA ASP A 59 5.44 -8.72 -16.56
C ASP A 59 6.75 -8.35 -17.32
N PRO A 60 7.50 -7.35 -16.86
CA PRO A 60 8.77 -6.98 -17.50
C PRO A 60 9.90 -7.99 -17.27
N ALA A 61 9.75 -8.98 -16.38
CA ALA A 61 10.80 -9.96 -16.10
C ALA A 61 11.17 -10.82 -17.33
N PRO A 62 10.21 -11.43 -18.06
CA PRO A 62 10.50 -12.12 -19.33
C PRO A 62 11.24 -11.24 -20.35
N LEU A 63 10.80 -9.99 -20.53
CA LEU A 63 11.45 -9.07 -21.48
C LEU A 63 12.89 -8.76 -21.10
N ARG A 64 13.16 -8.58 -19.80
CA ARG A 64 14.52 -8.35 -19.31
C ARG A 64 15.47 -9.51 -19.58
N VAL A 65 14.97 -10.74 -19.51
CA VAL A 65 15.76 -11.94 -19.83
C VAL A 65 16.15 -11.92 -21.31
N GLU A 66 15.20 -11.64 -22.20
CA GLU A 66 15.47 -11.58 -23.64
C GLU A 66 16.42 -10.43 -24.00
N LEU A 67 16.22 -9.24 -23.43
CA LEU A 67 17.13 -8.10 -23.63
C LEU A 67 18.56 -8.41 -23.15
N SER A 68 18.70 -9.13 -22.02
CA SER A 68 20.01 -9.54 -21.51
C SER A 68 20.73 -10.48 -22.46
N ARG A 69 20.01 -11.44 -23.08
CA ARG A 69 20.58 -12.35 -24.08
C ARG A 69 21.07 -11.60 -25.32
N ILE A 70 20.27 -10.65 -25.81
CA ILE A 70 20.65 -9.80 -26.94
C ILE A 70 21.91 -9.00 -26.61
N GLY A 71 21.94 -8.34 -25.44
CA GLY A 71 23.10 -7.59 -24.98
C GLY A 71 24.37 -8.43 -24.86
N ASN A 72 24.25 -9.66 -24.36
CA ASN A 72 25.38 -10.60 -24.29
C ASN A 72 25.91 -10.96 -25.67
N ASN A 73 25.05 -11.25 -26.64
CA ASN A 73 25.47 -11.57 -28.02
C ASN A 73 26.15 -10.37 -28.68
N ILE A 74 25.59 -9.16 -28.53
CA ILE A 74 26.20 -7.93 -29.04
C ILE A 74 27.59 -7.73 -28.42
N ASN A 75 27.72 -7.92 -27.11
CA ASN A 75 29.01 -7.80 -26.42
C ASN A 75 30.04 -8.85 -26.90
N GLN A 76 29.60 -10.07 -27.21
CA GLN A 76 30.49 -11.09 -27.76
C GLN A 76 30.99 -10.70 -29.15
N ILE A 77 30.10 -10.22 -30.02
CA ILE A 77 30.47 -9.73 -31.36
C ILE A 77 31.46 -8.57 -31.23
N ALA A 78 31.14 -7.57 -30.40
CA ALA A 78 31.98 -6.39 -30.21
C ALA A 78 33.38 -6.69 -29.66
N ARG A 79 33.57 -7.82 -28.95
CA ARG A 79 34.87 -8.28 -28.47
C ARG A 79 35.63 -9.14 -29.49
N ALA A 80 34.96 -9.64 -30.51
CA ALA A 80 35.52 -10.50 -31.54
C ALA A 80 36.00 -9.72 -32.79
N VAL A 81 35.66 -8.42 -32.88
CA VAL A 81 36.17 -7.46 -33.88
C VAL A 81 37.30 -6.60 -33.33
#